data_AF-A0A511TFJ7-F1
#
_entry.id   AF-A0A511TFJ7-F1
#
_cell.length_a   1.000
_cell.length_b   1.000
_cell.length_c   1.000
_cell.angle_alpha   90.00
_cell.angle_beta   90.00
_cell.angle_gamma   90.00
#
_symmetry.space_group_name_H-M   'P 1'
#
loop_
_entity.id
_entity.type
_entity.pdbx_description
1 polymer ?
#
loop_
_entity_poly.entity_id
_entity_poly.type
_entity_poly.pdbx_seq_one_letter_code
_entity_poly.pdbx_strand_id
1 'polypeptide(L)'
;MATTSSASGVLRGYVLPALLLFALPVFGLWFTGYASNWFDERIRSAISQQVMQDRELDEVQRKEVLEVYSTFSAVDACMSTDEERAGFRASFGDGCTDAMQFGWAYRGALGLVLLGLASALIALLCGLAAFISRPIQYLSFVVGWNLLRIATALQVIGQGALAVWLSYWVTAVLTQRYSVKLILAVGVMAAAAAFMVVVAIFRRPPMDFEVEAEVVEESKAPELWAHVRKLCQRLQTPPPDHLLAGIDANFFVTESDIRVGERTLKGRTLFVSLALLRLLERREAEAVLAHEMGHLLGGDTGHGKRLAPMLARFGQYLEALHEGGLTRPVYYFMLSYRGLFELSLGRSRRTSELAADRLAASVTSGRDVAHSLVKVGAYANFRDRVEAALFNRDEQHQSVAIAQRVAHGFAEYAQSEALQGDLHGSVTPHPFDSHPPLSARLENVGVKLSPDDMGQMLVEPVTSSWAEAFEDADGIEARLWGAYESRFSKAHDVALAYRYAPSNDEERAHVERYFPPMTFEAKEEGHEVRLTFAEVHCEEWAAPVHLNEVTTATTEDRMFKKYLDLVLNGTGATRGKVSICLNKLKDSEALLAAFGHYLGRHRASKEHQQSAERDAA
;
A
#
# COMPACT_ATOMS: atom_id res chain seq x y z
N MET A 1 3.40 -1.46 12.32
CA MET A 1 2.41 -0.81 13.21
C MET A 1 1.22 -1.74 13.38
N ALA A 2 1.16 -2.45 14.51
CA ALA A 2 0.00 -3.23 14.91
C ALA A 2 -1.10 -2.27 15.39
N THR A 3 -2.22 -2.20 14.68
CA THR A 3 -3.44 -1.66 15.26
C THR A 3 -4.42 -2.80 15.41
N THR A 4 -4.57 -3.30 16.62
CA THR A 4 -5.81 -3.90 17.08
C THR A 4 -6.89 -2.83 16.86
N SER A 5 -7.55 -2.87 15.70
CA SER A 5 -8.50 -1.83 15.35
C SER A 5 -9.73 -2.01 16.23
N SER A 6 -9.82 -1.25 17.32
CA SER A 6 -11.10 -0.99 17.97
C SER A 6 -12.10 -0.52 16.91
N ALA A 7 -13.40 -0.74 17.12
CA ALA A 7 -14.43 -0.25 16.18
C ALA A 7 -14.25 1.26 15.86
N SER A 8 -13.70 2.03 16.82
CA SER A 8 -13.31 3.43 16.65
C SER A 8 -12.14 3.64 15.66
N GLY A 9 -11.14 2.76 15.68
CA GLY A 9 -10.02 2.77 14.72
C GLY A 9 -10.45 2.44 13.30
N VAL A 10 -11.35 1.48 13.11
CA VAL A 10 -11.90 1.15 11.77
C VAL A 10 -12.73 2.31 11.23
N LEU A 11 -13.59 2.89 12.07
CA LEU A 11 -14.44 4.01 11.68
C LEU A 11 -13.61 5.23 11.26
N ARG A 12 -12.56 5.57 12.02
CA ARG A 12 -11.67 6.71 11.73
C ARG A 12 -10.71 6.44 10.57
N GLY A 13 -10.21 5.21 10.42
CA GLY A 13 -9.21 4.86 9.40
C GLY A 13 -9.80 4.57 8.01
N TYR A 14 -11.02 4.02 7.95
CA TYR A 14 -11.62 3.53 6.70
C TYR A 14 -12.91 4.26 6.33
N VAL A 15 -13.87 4.36 7.25
CA VAL A 15 -15.22 4.85 6.95
C VAL A 15 -15.27 6.36 6.75
N LEU A 16 -14.75 7.14 7.72
CA LEU A 16 -14.74 8.60 7.66
C LEU A 16 -14.02 9.15 6.42
N PRO A 17 -12.82 8.65 6.06
CA PRO A 17 -12.13 9.11 4.84
C PRO A 17 -12.84 8.67 3.55
N ALA A 18 -13.50 7.50 3.53
CA ALA A 18 -14.28 7.07 2.38
C ALA A 18 -15.52 7.96 2.12
N LEU A 19 -16.08 8.60 3.16
CA LEU A 19 -17.18 9.56 3.00
C LEU A 19 -16.77 10.83 2.25
N LEU A 20 -15.47 11.13 2.15
CA LEU A 20 -14.99 12.26 1.33
C LEU A 20 -15.40 12.13 -0.13
N LEU A 21 -15.65 10.91 -0.62
CA LEU A 21 -16.17 10.68 -1.97
C LEU A 21 -17.51 11.39 -2.21
N PHE A 22 -18.30 11.65 -1.17
CA PHE A 22 -19.62 12.27 -1.28
C PHE A 22 -19.61 13.78 -1.01
N ALA A 23 -18.51 14.34 -0.50
CA ALA A 23 -18.47 15.73 -0.05
C ALA A 23 -18.80 16.74 -1.16
N LEU A 24 -18.14 16.63 -2.32
CA LEU A 24 -18.35 17.55 -3.44
C LEU A 24 -19.74 17.35 -4.11
N PRO A 25 -20.21 16.12 -4.40
CA PRO A 25 -21.57 15.92 -4.91
C PRO A 25 -22.66 16.44 -3.99
N VAL A 26 -22.57 16.19 -2.68
CA VAL A 26 -23.57 16.67 -1.70
C VAL A 26 -23.54 18.20 -1.62
N PHE A 27 -22.35 18.81 -1.64
CA PHE A 27 -22.23 20.27 -1.72
C PHE A 27 -22.84 20.82 -3.03
N GLY A 28 -22.62 20.15 -4.16
CA GLY A 28 -23.22 20.52 -5.44
C GLY A 28 -24.75 20.48 -5.40
N LEU A 29 -25.35 19.46 -4.79
CA LEU A 29 -26.80 19.38 -4.58
C LEU A 29 -27.32 20.55 -3.75
N TRP A 30 -26.68 20.82 -2.62
CA TRP A 30 -27.04 21.96 -1.78
C TRP A 30 -26.90 23.30 -2.53
N PHE A 31 -25.77 23.50 -3.20
CA PHE A 31 -25.47 24.76 -3.89
C PHE A 31 -26.41 25.01 -5.07
N THR A 32 -26.73 23.99 -5.86
CA THR A 32 -27.68 24.14 -6.98
C THR A 32 -29.07 24.52 -6.50
N GLY A 33 -29.54 24.00 -5.37
CA GLY A 33 -30.79 24.43 -4.74
C GLY A 33 -30.74 25.89 -4.26
N TYR A 34 -29.64 26.27 -3.60
CA TYR A 34 -29.42 27.66 -3.17
C TYR A 34 -29.36 28.63 -4.36
N ALA A 35 -28.58 28.29 -5.40
CA ALA A 35 -28.39 29.11 -6.58
C ALA A 35 -29.68 29.25 -7.40
N SER A 36 -30.50 28.20 -7.48
CA SER A 36 -31.81 28.25 -8.16
C SER A 36 -32.75 29.23 -7.45
N ASN A 37 -32.84 29.16 -6.11
CA ASN A 37 -33.67 30.10 -5.34
C ASN A 37 -33.18 31.54 -5.47
N TRP A 38 -31.86 31.74 -5.39
CA TRP A 38 -31.25 33.06 -5.58
C TRP A 38 -31.54 33.63 -6.96
N PHE A 39 -31.48 32.79 -8.00
CA PHE A 39 -31.76 33.18 -9.37
C PHE A 39 -33.24 33.52 -9.56
N ASP A 40 -34.15 32.70 -9.02
CA ASP A 40 -35.60 32.94 -9.05
C ASP A 40 -35.98 34.26 -8.35
N GLU A 41 -35.39 34.58 -7.19
CA GLU A 41 -35.63 35.86 -6.50
C GLU A 41 -35.17 37.06 -7.33
N ARG A 42 -34.01 36.93 -7.99
CA ARG A 42 -33.46 37.98 -8.86
C ARG A 42 -34.31 38.19 -10.11
N ILE A 43 -34.85 37.12 -10.69
CA ILE A 43 -35.79 37.19 -11.81
C ILE A 43 -37.09 37.84 -11.37
N ARG A 44 -37.70 37.36 -10.27
CA ARG A 44 -38.96 37.92 -9.77
C ARG A 44 -38.85 39.40 -9.47
N SER A 45 -37.74 39.85 -8.87
CA SER A 45 -37.51 41.27 -8.61
C SER A 45 -37.34 42.09 -9.89
N ALA A 46 -36.58 41.61 -10.88
CA ALA A 46 -36.40 42.28 -12.16
C ALA A 46 -37.70 42.37 -12.98
N ILE A 47 -38.45 41.27 -13.11
CA ILE A 47 -39.73 41.22 -13.81
C ILE A 47 -40.76 42.08 -13.08
N SER A 48 -40.83 42.00 -11.75
CA SER A 48 -41.71 42.87 -10.96
C SER A 48 -41.44 44.35 -11.21
N GLN A 49 -40.17 44.75 -11.22
CA GLN A 49 -39.80 46.12 -11.52
C GLN A 49 -40.19 46.55 -12.95
N GLN A 50 -40.00 45.68 -13.94
CA GLN A 50 -40.34 45.96 -15.34
C GLN A 50 -41.86 46.06 -15.56
N VAL A 51 -42.63 45.10 -15.03
CA VAL A 51 -44.10 45.08 -15.12
C VAL A 51 -44.73 46.28 -14.40
N MET A 52 -44.16 46.73 -13.28
CA MET A 52 -44.62 47.93 -12.58
C MET A 52 -44.28 49.23 -13.32
N GLN A 53 -43.25 49.23 -14.17
CA GLN A 53 -42.85 50.38 -14.98
C GLN A 53 -43.55 50.44 -16.34
N ASP A 54 -44.16 49.34 -16.77
CA ASP A 54 -44.91 49.26 -18.02
C ASP A 54 -46.21 50.07 -17.93
N ARG A 55 -46.33 51.08 -18.79
CA ARG A 55 -47.47 52.01 -18.85
C ARG A 55 -48.62 51.48 -19.71
N GLU A 56 -48.41 50.40 -20.46
CA GLU A 56 -49.42 49.81 -21.33
C GLU A 56 -50.32 48.81 -20.60
N LEU A 57 -49.88 48.30 -19.44
CA LEU A 57 -50.63 47.33 -18.63
C LEU A 57 -51.55 48.01 -17.60
N ASP A 58 -52.79 47.54 -17.50
CA ASP A 58 -53.70 47.89 -16.40
C ASP A 58 -53.38 47.13 -15.10
N GLU A 59 -54.02 47.51 -13.99
CA GLU A 59 -53.73 46.95 -12.67
C GLU A 59 -54.09 45.46 -12.52
N VAL A 60 -55.05 44.96 -13.31
CA VAL A 60 -55.48 43.55 -13.34
C VAL A 60 -54.48 42.72 -14.14
N GLN A 61 -54.09 43.21 -15.32
CA GLN A 61 -53.09 42.61 -16.19
C GLN A 61 -51.72 42.54 -15.51
N ARG A 62 -51.31 43.58 -14.77
CA ARG A 62 -50.07 43.53 -13.97
C ARG A 62 -50.09 42.40 -12.94
N LYS A 63 -51.21 42.20 -12.23
CA LYS A 63 -51.33 41.14 -11.23
C LYS A 63 -51.29 39.76 -11.88
N GLU A 64 -52.00 39.57 -12.98
CA GLU A 64 -52.04 38.30 -13.73
C GLU A 64 -50.66 37.90 -14.24
N VAL A 65 -49.91 38.85 -14.82
CA VAL A 65 -48.53 38.61 -15.27
C VAL A 65 -47.63 38.23 -14.09
N LEU A 66 -47.67 38.97 -12.97
CA LEU A 66 -46.83 38.68 -11.81
C LEU A 66 -47.16 37.33 -11.15
N GLU A 67 -48.44 36.95 -11.16
CA GLU A 67 -48.89 35.66 -10.63
C GLU A 67 -48.27 34.51 -11.45
N VAL A 68 -48.31 34.57 -12.78
CA VAL A 68 -47.71 33.58 -13.68
C VAL A 68 -46.21 33.37 -13.43
N TYR A 69 -45.45 34.45 -13.24
CA TYR A 69 -44.00 34.38 -12.95
C TYR A 69 -43.68 33.95 -11.51
N SER A 70 -44.66 33.99 -10.59
CA SER A 70 -44.51 33.51 -9.22
C SER A 70 -44.79 32.01 -9.08
N THR A 71 -45.58 31.44 -9.99
CA THR A 71 -46.03 30.03 -9.95
C THR A 71 -44.94 29.03 -10.30
N PHE A 72 -43.98 29.38 -11.16
CA PHE A 72 -42.95 28.47 -11.66
C PHE A 72 -41.55 28.89 -11.22
N SER A 73 -40.68 27.92 -10.94
CA SER A 73 -39.23 28.17 -10.84
C SER A 73 -38.65 28.34 -12.24
N ALA A 74 -37.61 29.16 -12.40
CA ALA A 74 -36.98 29.38 -13.70
C ALA A 74 -36.35 28.08 -14.24
N VAL A 75 -35.81 27.25 -13.35
CA VAL A 75 -35.22 25.95 -13.72
C VAL A 75 -36.30 25.00 -14.26
N ASP A 76 -37.42 24.85 -13.56
CA ASP A 76 -38.51 23.95 -13.99
C ASP A 76 -39.20 24.44 -15.26
N ALA A 77 -39.35 25.75 -15.41
CA ALA A 77 -39.93 26.35 -16.61
C ALA A 77 -39.03 26.19 -17.85
N CYS A 78 -37.72 26.40 -17.70
CA CYS A 78 -36.76 26.29 -18.81
C CYS A 78 -36.39 24.84 -19.16
N MET A 79 -36.49 23.88 -18.23
CA MET A 79 -36.27 22.46 -18.52
C MET A 79 -37.53 21.71 -19.01
N SER A 80 -38.72 22.30 -18.85
CA SER A 80 -40.00 21.71 -19.27
C SER A 80 -40.23 21.86 -20.78
N THR A 81 -40.90 20.87 -21.37
CA THR A 81 -41.40 20.92 -22.76
C THR A 81 -42.87 21.32 -22.85
N ASP A 82 -43.51 21.67 -21.73
CA ASP A 82 -44.93 21.98 -21.67
C ASP A 82 -45.26 23.27 -22.42
N GLU A 83 -46.39 23.29 -23.14
CA GLU A 83 -46.87 24.45 -23.89
C GLU A 83 -47.30 25.59 -22.97
N GLU A 84 -47.85 25.28 -21.78
CA GLU A 84 -48.23 26.28 -20.78
C GLU A 84 -47.05 27.16 -20.33
N ARG A 85 -45.82 26.65 -20.45
CA ARG A 85 -44.59 27.35 -20.05
C ARG A 85 -43.82 27.92 -21.25
N ALA A 86 -44.34 27.77 -22.47
CA ALA A 86 -43.70 28.26 -23.69
C ALA A 86 -43.58 29.79 -23.69
N GLY A 87 -44.60 30.50 -23.20
CA GLY A 87 -44.56 31.96 -23.05
C GLY A 87 -43.48 32.44 -22.08
N PHE A 88 -43.31 31.73 -20.96
CA PHE A 88 -42.24 32.00 -20.00
C PHE A 88 -40.86 31.82 -20.63
N ARG A 89 -40.62 30.68 -21.31
CA ARG A 89 -39.34 30.40 -21.97
C ARG A 89 -39.00 31.41 -23.07
N ALA A 90 -39.97 31.74 -23.91
CA ALA A 90 -39.80 32.69 -25.00
C ALA A 90 -39.46 34.10 -24.47
N SER A 91 -40.07 34.49 -23.36
CA SER A 91 -39.81 35.79 -22.71
C SER A 91 -38.45 35.83 -22.00
N PHE A 92 -37.98 34.68 -21.52
CA PHE A 92 -36.74 34.58 -20.75
C PHE A 92 -35.47 34.48 -21.62
N GLY A 93 -35.60 34.04 -22.88
CA GLY A 93 -34.52 34.08 -23.87
C GLY A 93 -33.24 33.37 -23.41
N ASP A 94 -32.09 34.05 -23.56
CA ASP A 94 -30.77 33.52 -23.20
C ASP A 94 -30.62 33.23 -21.69
N GLY A 95 -31.47 33.80 -20.83
CA GLY A 95 -31.49 33.46 -19.40
C GLY A 95 -31.80 31.98 -19.15
N CYS A 96 -32.55 31.32 -20.05
CA CYS A 96 -32.89 29.91 -19.88
C CYS A 96 -31.66 29.01 -19.94
N THR A 97 -30.58 29.39 -20.65
CA THR A 97 -29.38 28.55 -20.69
C THR A 97 -28.70 28.48 -19.32
N ASP A 98 -28.71 29.57 -18.56
CA ASP A 98 -28.16 29.61 -17.21
C ASP A 98 -29.03 28.83 -16.22
N ALA A 99 -30.36 28.98 -16.31
CA ALA A 99 -31.30 28.20 -15.51
C ALA A 99 -31.16 26.68 -15.76
N MET A 100 -31.01 26.28 -17.02
CA MET A 100 -30.79 24.88 -17.41
C MET A 100 -29.48 24.31 -16.87
N GLN A 101 -28.41 25.11 -16.79
CA GLN A 101 -27.15 24.69 -16.19
C GLN A 101 -27.31 24.27 -14.72
N PHE A 102 -28.09 25.00 -13.92
CA PHE A 102 -28.37 24.61 -12.53
C PHE A 102 -29.11 23.28 -12.45
N GLY A 103 -30.09 23.06 -13.34
CA GLY A 103 -30.82 21.80 -13.43
C GLY A 103 -29.95 20.62 -13.85
N TRP A 104 -29.06 20.80 -14.84
CA TRP A 104 -28.08 19.78 -15.23
C TRP A 104 -27.06 19.50 -14.13
N ALA A 105 -26.55 20.53 -13.46
CA ALA A 105 -25.62 20.38 -12.35
C ALA A 105 -26.28 19.64 -11.17
N TYR A 106 -27.54 19.93 -10.85
CA TYR A 106 -28.31 19.19 -9.84
C TYR A 106 -28.44 17.71 -10.20
N ARG A 107 -28.87 17.39 -11.44
CA ARG A 107 -29.00 16.00 -11.92
C ARG A 107 -27.64 15.28 -11.95
N GLY A 108 -26.58 15.97 -12.35
CA GLY A 108 -25.21 15.44 -12.35
C GLY A 108 -24.70 15.15 -10.94
N ALA A 109 -24.87 16.10 -10.00
CA ALA A 109 -24.52 15.92 -8.60
C ALA A 109 -25.33 14.78 -7.96
N LEU A 110 -26.63 14.68 -8.24
CA LEU A 110 -27.48 13.56 -7.80
C LEU A 110 -26.98 12.23 -8.37
N GLY A 111 -26.68 12.19 -9.66
CA GLY A 111 -26.12 11.03 -10.33
C GLY A 111 -24.80 10.56 -9.71
N LEU A 112 -23.93 11.50 -9.31
CA LEU A 112 -22.69 11.19 -8.60
C LEU A 112 -22.95 10.65 -7.18
N VAL A 113 -23.91 11.20 -6.44
CA VAL A 113 -24.30 10.62 -5.14
C VAL A 113 -24.82 9.19 -5.32
N LEU A 114 -25.73 8.97 -6.27
CA LEU A 114 -26.29 7.64 -6.55
C LEU A 114 -25.23 6.64 -7.01
N LEU A 115 -24.30 7.06 -7.88
CA LEU A 115 -23.18 6.23 -8.31
C LEU A 115 -22.28 5.85 -7.13
N GLY A 116 -22.04 6.78 -6.19
CA GLY A 116 -21.26 6.52 -5.00
C GLY A 116 -21.94 5.52 -4.06
N LEU A 117 -23.26 5.67 -3.86
CA LEU A 117 -24.07 4.74 -3.06
C LEU A 117 -24.13 3.35 -3.70
N ALA A 118 -24.34 3.27 -5.02
CA ALA A 118 -24.31 2.02 -5.76
C ALA A 118 -22.93 1.35 -5.66
N SER A 119 -21.85 2.12 -5.76
CA SER A 119 -20.48 1.61 -5.59
C SER A 119 -20.27 1.05 -4.17
N ALA A 120 -20.71 1.76 -3.13
CA ALA A 120 -20.62 1.30 -1.75
C ALA A 120 -21.42 0.00 -1.54
N LEU A 121 -22.62 -0.10 -2.11
CA LEU A 121 -23.43 -1.31 -2.07
C LEU A 121 -22.75 -2.48 -2.79
N ILE A 122 -22.19 -2.26 -3.98
CA ILE A 122 -21.43 -3.28 -4.73
C ILE A 122 -20.23 -3.75 -3.90
N ALA A 123 -19.47 -2.82 -3.31
CA ALA A 123 -18.33 -3.14 -2.45
C ALA A 123 -18.74 -4.00 -1.26
N LEU A 124 -19.83 -3.64 -0.58
CA LEU A 124 -20.37 -4.40 0.55
C LEU A 124 -20.86 -5.79 0.12
N LEU A 125 -21.67 -5.89 -0.93
CA LEU A 125 -22.20 -7.17 -1.41
C LEU A 125 -21.08 -8.11 -1.87
N CYS A 126 -20.08 -7.60 -2.60
CA CYS A 126 -18.93 -8.39 -3.02
C CYS A 126 -18.07 -8.83 -1.82
N GLY A 127 -17.87 -7.93 -0.85
CA GLY A 127 -17.15 -8.23 0.39
C GLY A 127 -17.86 -9.30 1.23
N LEU A 128 -19.18 -9.21 1.39
CA LEU A 128 -19.99 -10.22 2.09
C LEU A 128 -20.02 -11.54 1.33
N ALA A 129 -20.17 -11.52 0.00
CA ALA A 129 -20.14 -12.72 -0.83
C ALA A 129 -18.81 -13.47 -0.69
N ALA A 130 -17.70 -12.75 -0.45
CA ALA A 130 -16.39 -13.36 -0.25
C ALA A 130 -16.34 -14.31 0.96
N PHE A 131 -17.23 -14.17 1.94
CA PHE A 131 -17.30 -15.06 3.10
C PHE A 131 -18.00 -16.40 2.82
N ILE A 132 -18.65 -16.57 1.66
CA ILE A 132 -19.45 -17.77 1.36
C ILE A 132 -18.57 -18.97 1.02
N SER A 133 -17.66 -18.82 0.05
CA SER A 133 -16.77 -19.90 -0.41
C SER A 133 -15.58 -19.33 -1.20
N ARG A 134 -14.52 -20.12 -1.39
CA ARG A 134 -13.31 -19.69 -2.12
C ARG A 134 -13.57 -19.35 -3.60
N PRO A 135 -14.39 -20.11 -4.36
CA PRO A 135 -14.72 -19.71 -5.73
C PRO A 135 -15.48 -18.38 -5.77
N ILE A 136 -16.40 -18.17 -4.84
CA ILE A 136 -17.15 -16.92 -4.73
C ILE A 136 -16.24 -15.77 -4.29
N GLN A 137 -15.29 -16.01 -3.38
CA GLN A 137 -14.28 -15.03 -2.96
C GLN A 137 -13.44 -14.55 -4.14
N TYR A 138 -12.95 -15.44 -5.00
CA TYR A 138 -12.25 -15.04 -6.22
C TYR A 138 -13.17 -14.27 -7.18
N LEU A 139 -14.38 -14.80 -7.45
CA LEU A 139 -15.32 -14.19 -8.38
C LEU A 139 -15.76 -12.80 -7.92
N SER A 140 -16.14 -12.65 -6.64
CA SER A 140 -16.59 -11.38 -6.07
C SER A 140 -15.45 -10.36 -6.01
N PHE A 141 -14.20 -10.80 -5.82
CA PHE A 141 -13.03 -9.93 -5.94
C PHE A 141 -12.87 -9.41 -7.37
N VAL A 142 -12.87 -10.30 -8.36
CA VAL A 142 -12.69 -9.92 -9.78
C VAL A 142 -13.83 -9.00 -10.25
N VAL A 143 -15.08 -9.35 -9.94
CA VAL A 143 -16.26 -8.56 -10.31
C VAL A 143 -16.24 -7.22 -9.59
N GLY A 144 -16.10 -7.22 -8.26
CA GLY A 144 -16.06 -5.99 -7.47
C GLY A 144 -14.92 -5.07 -7.91
N TRP A 145 -13.72 -5.61 -8.10
CA TRP A 145 -12.57 -4.87 -8.60
C TRP A 145 -12.86 -4.16 -9.93
N ASN A 146 -13.34 -4.89 -10.94
CA ASN A 146 -13.57 -4.29 -12.25
C ASN A 146 -14.68 -3.24 -12.24
N LEU A 147 -15.78 -3.50 -11.52
CA LEU A 147 -16.91 -2.57 -11.40
C LEU A 147 -16.51 -1.30 -10.63
N LEU A 148 -15.89 -1.46 -9.46
CA LEU A 148 -15.50 -0.33 -8.61
C LEU A 148 -14.43 0.52 -9.28
N ARG A 149 -13.48 -0.08 -10.01
CA ARG A 149 -12.48 0.66 -10.78
C ARG A 149 -13.12 1.55 -11.85
N ILE A 150 -14.13 1.06 -12.57
CA ILE A 150 -14.85 1.87 -13.57
C ILE A 150 -15.69 2.95 -12.88
N ALA A 151 -16.44 2.58 -11.84
CA ALA A 151 -17.30 3.51 -11.12
C ALA A 151 -16.51 4.65 -10.46
N THR A 152 -15.35 4.35 -9.89
CA THR A 152 -14.46 5.37 -9.28
C THR A 152 -13.80 6.27 -10.32
N ALA A 153 -13.47 5.76 -11.51
CA ALA A 153 -13.02 6.61 -12.62
C ALA A 153 -14.14 7.58 -13.08
N LEU A 154 -15.37 7.08 -13.23
CA LEU A 154 -16.53 7.91 -13.55
C LEU A 154 -16.82 8.95 -12.46
N GLN A 155 -16.65 8.58 -11.18
CA GLN A 155 -16.74 9.52 -10.06
C GLN A 155 -15.74 10.66 -10.19
N VAL A 156 -14.47 10.36 -10.46
CA VAL A 156 -13.41 11.39 -10.56
C VAL A 156 -13.67 12.32 -11.72
N ILE A 157 -14.07 11.79 -12.88
CA ILE A 157 -14.40 12.61 -14.06
C ILE A 157 -15.60 13.51 -13.77
N GLY A 158 -16.69 12.95 -13.26
CA GLY A 158 -17.91 13.71 -12.99
C GLY A 158 -17.76 14.73 -11.87
N GLN A 159 -17.03 14.38 -10.79
CA GLN A 159 -16.69 15.33 -9.72
C GLN A 159 -15.74 16.41 -10.21
N GLY A 160 -14.79 16.09 -11.08
CA GLY A 160 -13.93 17.08 -11.74
C GLY A 160 -14.74 18.10 -12.55
N ALA A 161 -15.69 17.63 -13.37
CA ALA A 161 -16.60 18.48 -14.13
C ALA A 161 -17.47 19.35 -13.20
N LEU A 162 -18.01 18.76 -12.13
CA LEU A 162 -18.80 19.48 -11.12
C LEU A 162 -17.96 20.54 -10.40
N ALA A 163 -16.70 20.25 -10.05
CA ALA A 163 -15.80 21.20 -9.41
C ALA A 163 -15.50 22.41 -10.30
N VAL A 164 -15.25 22.18 -11.59
CA VAL A 164 -15.04 23.26 -12.57
C VAL A 164 -16.30 24.13 -12.67
N TRP A 165 -17.47 23.52 -12.78
CA TRP A 165 -18.75 24.24 -12.83
C TRP A 165 -18.99 25.06 -11.55
N LEU A 166 -18.76 24.46 -10.37
CA LEU A 166 -18.89 25.13 -9.07
C LEU A 166 -17.91 26.30 -8.94
N SER A 167 -16.68 26.17 -9.46
CA SER A 167 -15.67 27.25 -9.36
C SER A 167 -16.12 28.55 -10.03
N TYR A 168 -16.90 28.45 -11.10
CA TYR A 168 -17.54 29.61 -11.74
C TYR A 168 -18.79 30.05 -10.96
N TRP A 169 -19.76 29.17 -10.75
CA TRP A 169 -21.07 29.57 -10.25
C TRP A 169 -21.07 29.98 -8.77
N VAL A 170 -20.28 29.31 -7.92
CA VAL A 170 -20.18 29.68 -6.49
C VAL A 170 -19.65 31.11 -6.35
N THR A 171 -18.62 31.47 -7.13
CA THR A 171 -18.05 32.82 -7.10
C THR A 171 -19.01 33.83 -7.71
N ALA A 172 -19.61 33.51 -8.87
CA ALA A 172 -20.58 34.38 -9.53
C ALA A 172 -21.80 34.71 -8.65
N VAL A 173 -22.39 33.71 -7.98
CA VAL A 173 -23.58 33.89 -7.14
C VAL A 173 -23.22 34.62 -5.84
N LEU A 174 -22.23 34.14 -5.08
CA LEU A 174 -21.96 34.63 -3.73
C LEU A 174 -21.17 35.94 -3.71
N THR A 175 -20.30 36.15 -4.70
CA THR A 175 -19.39 37.32 -4.72
C THR A 175 -19.67 38.30 -5.86
N GLN A 176 -20.63 37.99 -6.75
CA GLN A 176 -20.94 38.77 -7.96
C GLN A 176 -19.72 38.99 -8.87
N ARG A 177 -18.72 38.11 -8.78
CA ARG A 177 -17.46 38.13 -9.54
C ARG A 177 -17.05 36.70 -9.84
N TYR A 178 -16.45 36.46 -11.01
CA TYR A 178 -15.84 35.17 -11.33
C TYR A 178 -14.33 35.34 -11.52
N SER A 179 -13.57 34.27 -11.25
CA SER A 179 -12.12 34.24 -11.40
C SER A 179 -11.71 33.22 -12.45
N VAL A 180 -11.31 33.69 -13.64
CA VAL A 180 -10.79 32.82 -14.72
C VAL A 180 -9.59 32.01 -14.25
N LYS A 181 -8.73 32.59 -13.40
CA LYS A 181 -7.58 31.91 -12.81
C LYS A 181 -7.99 30.72 -11.93
N LEU A 182 -9.06 30.86 -11.15
CA LEU A 182 -9.58 29.78 -10.31
C LEU A 182 -10.16 28.65 -11.18
N ILE A 183 -10.97 28.99 -12.18
CA ILE A 183 -11.60 28.00 -13.08
C ILE A 183 -10.53 27.20 -13.82
N LEU A 184 -9.50 27.87 -14.34
CA LEU A 184 -8.38 27.22 -15.01
C LEU A 184 -7.60 26.32 -14.04
N ALA A 185 -7.28 26.80 -12.84
CA ALA A 185 -6.58 26.00 -11.83
C ALA A 185 -7.37 24.75 -11.45
N VAL A 186 -8.67 24.86 -11.20
CA VAL A 186 -9.55 23.72 -10.89
C VAL A 186 -9.66 22.77 -12.09
N GLY A 187 -9.76 23.29 -13.32
CA GLY A 187 -9.79 22.48 -14.54
C GLY A 187 -8.50 21.67 -14.74
N VAL A 188 -7.34 22.28 -14.52
CA VAL A 188 -6.04 21.58 -14.59
C VAL A 188 -5.95 20.50 -13.51
N MET A 189 -6.36 20.79 -12.27
CA MET A 189 -6.38 19.79 -11.20
C MET A 189 -7.32 18.63 -11.50
N ALA A 190 -8.51 18.90 -12.03
CA ALA A 190 -9.49 17.88 -12.42
C ALA A 190 -8.96 16.99 -13.56
N ALA A 191 -8.35 17.59 -14.58
CA ALA A 191 -7.73 16.86 -15.69
C ALA A 191 -6.54 16.01 -15.21
N ALA A 192 -5.69 16.54 -14.34
CA ALA A 192 -4.59 15.81 -13.74
C ALA A 192 -5.09 14.61 -12.90
N ALA A 193 -6.12 14.81 -12.07
CA ALA A 193 -6.73 13.73 -11.29
C ALA A 193 -7.29 12.61 -12.18
N ALA A 194 -8.03 12.96 -13.23
CA ALA A 194 -8.55 11.99 -14.20
C ALA A 194 -7.41 11.23 -14.90
N PHE A 195 -6.37 11.94 -15.34
CA PHE A 195 -5.20 11.34 -15.98
C PHE A 195 -4.49 10.35 -15.05
N MET A 196 -4.26 10.71 -13.78
CA MET A 196 -3.62 9.85 -12.79
C MET A 196 -4.42 8.56 -12.55
N VAL A 197 -5.76 8.64 -12.48
CA VAL A 197 -6.61 7.44 -12.35
C VAL A 197 -6.47 6.54 -13.58
N VAL A 198 -6.51 7.11 -14.78
CA VAL A 198 -6.35 6.34 -16.02
C VAL A 198 -4.99 5.64 -16.05
N VAL A 199 -3.90 6.33 -15.73
CA VAL A 199 -2.56 5.73 -15.64
C VAL A 199 -2.52 4.60 -14.60
N ALA A 200 -3.11 4.82 -13.42
CA ALA A 200 -3.20 3.80 -12.37
C ALA A 200 -3.93 2.53 -12.83
N ILE A 201 -4.98 2.66 -13.67
CA ILE A 201 -5.75 1.52 -14.20
C ILE A 201 -4.90 0.62 -15.11
N PHE A 202 -3.95 1.19 -15.85
CA PHE A 202 -3.15 0.48 -16.84
C PHE A 202 -1.77 0.02 -16.35
N ARG A 203 -1.33 0.43 -15.15
CA ARG A 203 -0.10 -0.11 -14.53
C ARG A 203 -0.22 -1.63 -14.35
N ARG A 204 0.85 -2.35 -14.71
CA ARG A 204 0.96 -3.81 -14.53
C ARG A 204 2.16 -4.12 -13.64
N PRO A 205 2.00 -4.97 -12.61
CA PRO A 205 3.11 -5.41 -11.79
C PRO A 205 4.01 -6.36 -12.58
N PRO A 206 5.35 -6.28 -12.42
CA PRO A 206 6.19 -7.45 -12.58
C PRO A 206 5.76 -8.47 -11.52
N MET A 207 5.52 -9.70 -11.96
CA MET A 207 5.00 -10.80 -11.13
C MET A 207 6.03 -11.92 -11.13
N ASP A 208 7.19 -11.63 -10.58
CA ASP A 208 8.27 -12.60 -10.47
C ASP A 208 8.30 -13.10 -9.03
N PHE A 209 7.91 -14.36 -8.83
CA PHE A 209 8.10 -15.04 -7.56
C PHE A 209 9.45 -15.74 -7.61
N GLU A 210 10.48 -15.02 -7.16
CA GLU A 210 11.85 -15.52 -7.08
C GLU A 210 12.10 -16.14 -5.71
N VAL A 211 12.65 -17.36 -5.72
CA VAL A 211 12.97 -18.12 -4.51
C VAL A 211 14.43 -18.53 -4.58
N GLU A 212 15.16 -18.30 -3.50
CA GLU A 212 16.54 -18.74 -3.37
C GLU A 212 16.60 -20.17 -2.85
N ALA A 213 16.74 -21.09 -3.79
CA ALA A 213 16.80 -22.50 -3.53
C ALA A 213 17.66 -23.22 -4.56
N GLU A 214 18.03 -24.45 -4.25
CA GLU A 214 18.60 -25.38 -5.22
C GLU A 214 17.52 -26.38 -5.67
N VAL A 215 17.48 -26.65 -6.98
CA VAL A 215 16.57 -27.67 -7.53
C VAL A 215 17.15 -29.04 -7.21
N VAL A 216 16.38 -29.86 -6.49
CA VAL A 216 16.82 -31.19 -6.04
C VAL A 216 16.31 -32.24 -6.99
N GLU A 217 17.21 -32.77 -7.81
CA GLU A 217 16.89 -33.90 -8.69
C GLU A 217 16.62 -35.18 -7.88
N GLU A 218 15.85 -36.11 -8.46
CA GLU A 218 15.53 -37.39 -7.81
C GLU A 218 16.78 -38.20 -7.45
N SER A 219 17.84 -38.10 -8.25
CA SER A 219 19.14 -38.72 -8.01
C SER A 219 19.83 -38.19 -6.74
N LYS A 220 19.56 -36.95 -6.35
CA LYS A 220 20.21 -36.25 -5.22
C LYS A 220 19.52 -36.47 -3.88
N ALA A 221 18.27 -36.92 -3.88
CA ALA A 221 17.54 -37.27 -2.66
C ALA A 221 16.47 -38.36 -2.92
N PRO A 222 16.87 -39.57 -3.35
CA PRO A 222 15.93 -40.59 -3.83
C PRO A 222 14.97 -41.09 -2.73
N GLU A 223 15.45 -41.21 -1.49
CA GLU A 223 14.62 -41.62 -0.35
C GLU A 223 13.53 -40.58 -0.06
N LEU A 224 13.87 -39.29 -0.05
CA LEU A 224 12.94 -38.20 0.17
C LEU A 224 11.88 -38.13 -0.94
N TRP A 225 12.30 -38.22 -2.21
CA TRP A 225 11.38 -38.22 -3.35
C TRP A 225 10.39 -39.40 -3.29
N ALA A 226 10.89 -40.60 -2.96
CA ALA A 226 10.04 -41.78 -2.79
C ALA A 226 9.04 -41.59 -1.63
N HIS A 227 9.49 -41.01 -0.52
CA HIS A 227 8.64 -40.70 0.63
C HIS A 227 7.57 -39.67 0.29
N VAL A 228 7.92 -38.55 -0.36
CA VAL A 228 6.98 -37.52 -0.81
C VAL A 228 5.92 -38.11 -1.74
N ARG A 229 6.30 -38.97 -2.70
CA ARG A 229 5.34 -39.65 -3.58
C ARG A 229 4.40 -40.57 -2.80
N LYS A 230 4.93 -41.35 -1.84
CA LYS A 230 4.12 -42.22 -0.97
C LYS A 230 3.15 -41.43 -0.10
N LEU A 231 3.59 -40.29 0.43
CA LEU A 231 2.76 -39.38 1.20
C LEU A 231 1.63 -38.80 0.34
N CYS A 232 1.95 -38.33 -0.86
CA CYS A 232 0.96 -37.83 -1.83
C CYS A 232 -0.06 -38.91 -2.22
N GLN A 233 0.38 -40.16 -2.41
CA GLN A 233 -0.51 -41.30 -2.65
C GLN A 233 -1.48 -41.55 -1.47
N ARG A 234 -0.98 -41.52 -0.22
CA ARG A 234 -1.83 -41.65 0.99
C ARG A 234 -2.85 -40.52 1.08
N LEU A 235 -2.45 -39.31 0.72
CA LEU A 235 -3.29 -38.10 0.73
C LEU A 235 -4.16 -37.95 -0.52
N GLN A 236 -4.04 -38.86 -1.49
CA GLN A 236 -4.78 -38.83 -2.76
C GLN A 236 -4.60 -37.52 -3.55
N THR A 237 -3.40 -36.93 -3.50
CA THR A 237 -3.02 -35.74 -4.28
C THR A 237 -1.90 -36.08 -5.26
N PRO A 238 -1.86 -35.48 -6.46
CA PRO A 238 -0.71 -35.62 -7.36
C PRO A 238 0.59 -35.11 -6.69
N PRO A 239 1.73 -35.81 -6.87
CA PRO A 239 3.01 -35.38 -6.32
C PRO A 239 3.50 -34.06 -6.94
N PRO A 240 4.42 -33.34 -6.28
CA PRO A 240 5.07 -32.17 -6.87
C PRO A 240 5.93 -32.55 -8.08
N ASP A 241 5.96 -31.67 -9.08
CA ASP A 241 6.81 -31.78 -10.27
C ASP A 241 8.27 -31.40 -9.95
N HIS A 242 8.46 -30.52 -8.97
CA HIS A 242 9.75 -29.99 -8.57
C HIS A 242 9.91 -30.01 -7.05
N LEU A 243 11.12 -30.35 -6.59
CA LEU A 243 11.54 -30.23 -5.19
C LEU A 243 12.68 -29.20 -5.12
N LEU A 244 12.50 -28.21 -4.25
CA LEU A 244 13.47 -27.16 -3.99
C LEU A 244 13.98 -27.30 -2.56
N ALA A 245 15.30 -27.24 -2.37
CA ALA A 245 15.92 -27.17 -1.05
C ALA A 245 16.45 -25.75 -0.81
N GLY A 246 16.07 -25.16 0.32
CA GLY A 246 16.50 -23.81 0.69
C GLY A 246 16.88 -23.69 2.16
N ILE A 247 17.21 -22.46 2.55
CA ILE A 247 17.56 -22.10 3.94
C ILE A 247 16.45 -21.31 4.65
N ASP A 248 15.39 -20.92 3.95
CA ASP A 248 14.30 -20.12 4.54
C ASP A 248 13.66 -20.87 5.71
N ALA A 249 13.17 -20.14 6.71
CA ALA A 249 12.58 -20.72 7.92
C ALA A 249 11.12 -21.19 7.70
N ASN A 250 10.84 -21.84 6.57
CA ASN A 250 9.52 -22.39 6.26
C ASN A 250 9.60 -23.63 5.33
N PHE A 251 8.48 -24.34 5.23
CA PHE A 251 8.20 -25.25 4.14
C PHE A 251 7.01 -24.65 3.39
N PHE A 252 6.94 -24.87 2.08
CA PHE A 252 5.74 -24.48 1.34
C PHE A 252 5.54 -25.32 0.09
N VAL A 253 4.30 -25.35 -0.34
CA VAL A 253 3.91 -25.84 -1.66
C VAL A 253 3.29 -24.73 -2.48
N THR A 254 3.51 -24.74 -3.79
CA THR A 254 2.87 -23.80 -4.69
C THR A 254 2.60 -24.41 -6.05
N GLU A 255 1.54 -23.92 -6.70
CA GLU A 255 1.23 -24.21 -8.10
C GLU A 255 1.62 -23.03 -9.01
N SER A 256 2.14 -21.94 -8.42
CA SER A 256 2.58 -20.74 -9.16
C SER A 256 3.95 -20.97 -9.80
N ASP A 257 4.19 -20.28 -10.91
CA ASP A 257 5.48 -20.31 -11.59
C ASP A 257 6.53 -19.69 -10.64
N ILE A 258 7.64 -20.41 -10.41
CA ILE A 258 8.74 -19.97 -9.54
C ILE A 258 9.97 -19.68 -10.39
N ARG A 259 10.66 -18.58 -10.11
CA ARG A 259 11.99 -18.29 -10.62
C ARG A 259 13.04 -18.76 -9.61
N VAL A 260 13.96 -19.63 -10.05
CA VAL A 260 15.13 -20.07 -9.28
C VAL A 260 16.37 -19.73 -10.09
N GLY A 261 17.07 -18.68 -9.69
CA GLY A 261 18.12 -18.08 -10.52
C GLY A 261 17.59 -17.69 -11.90
N GLU A 262 18.20 -18.21 -12.96
CA GLU A 262 17.79 -17.93 -14.34
C GLU A 262 16.68 -18.85 -14.86
N ARG A 263 16.25 -19.85 -14.07
CA ARG A 263 15.26 -20.85 -14.50
C ARG A 263 13.87 -20.51 -13.97
N THR A 264 12.87 -20.58 -14.85
CA THR A 264 11.45 -20.57 -14.43
C THR A 264 10.90 -21.99 -14.41
N LEU A 265 10.47 -22.44 -13.23
CA LEU A 265 9.82 -23.71 -13.00
C LEU A 265 8.31 -23.56 -13.09
N LYS A 266 7.63 -24.51 -13.74
CA LYS A 266 6.18 -24.52 -13.94
C LYS A 266 5.61 -25.83 -13.42
N GLY A 267 4.47 -25.74 -12.74
CA GLY A 267 3.82 -26.91 -12.14
C GLY A 267 3.79 -26.80 -10.63
N ARG A 268 3.66 -27.95 -9.96
CA ARG A 268 3.68 -28.07 -8.50
C ARG A 268 5.10 -28.09 -8.00
N THR A 269 5.41 -27.19 -7.09
CA THR A 269 6.72 -27.15 -6.45
C THR A 269 6.57 -27.31 -4.96
N LEU A 270 7.37 -28.20 -4.38
CA LEU A 270 7.57 -28.35 -2.95
C LEU A 270 8.91 -27.70 -2.58
N PHE A 271 8.88 -26.75 -1.66
CA PHE A 271 10.07 -26.19 -1.03
C PHE A 271 10.27 -26.83 0.35
N VAL A 272 11.49 -27.28 0.60
CA VAL A 272 11.92 -27.83 1.89
C VAL A 272 13.09 -27.02 2.43
N SER A 273 13.00 -26.64 3.70
CA SER A 273 14.08 -25.95 4.40
C SER A 273 15.04 -26.98 4.98
N LEU A 274 16.29 -26.97 4.52
CA LEU A 274 17.35 -27.84 5.06
C LEU A 274 17.62 -27.50 6.53
N ALA A 275 17.60 -26.21 6.88
CA ALA A 275 17.81 -25.74 8.24
C ALA A 275 16.73 -26.27 9.20
N LEU A 276 15.47 -26.25 8.79
CA LEU A 276 14.38 -26.82 9.59
C LEU A 276 14.40 -28.35 9.62
N LEU A 277 14.75 -29.01 8.51
CA LEU A 277 14.86 -30.47 8.50
C LEU A 277 15.85 -30.96 9.56
N ARG A 278 16.94 -30.24 9.82
CA ARG A 278 17.90 -30.58 10.89
C ARG A 278 17.35 -30.49 12.30
N LEU A 279 16.29 -29.70 12.51
CA LEU A 279 15.65 -29.52 13.82
C LEU A 279 14.47 -30.48 14.04
N LEU A 280 13.98 -31.08 12.95
CA LEU A 280 12.81 -31.94 12.96
C LEU A 280 13.21 -33.42 12.89
N GLU A 281 12.63 -34.22 13.76
CA GLU A 281 12.63 -35.67 13.60
C GLU A 281 11.89 -36.04 12.31
N ARG A 282 12.24 -37.17 11.67
CA ARG A 282 11.62 -37.60 10.40
C ARG A 282 10.08 -37.59 10.44
N ARG A 283 9.46 -37.94 11.56
CA ARG A 283 8.00 -37.93 11.75
C ARG A 283 7.42 -36.51 11.91
N GLU A 284 8.15 -35.63 12.59
CA GLU A 284 7.77 -34.22 12.73
C GLU A 284 7.85 -33.51 11.37
N ALA A 285 8.89 -33.78 10.59
CA ALA A 285 9.01 -33.31 9.21
C ALA A 285 7.95 -33.93 8.29
N GLU A 286 7.60 -35.22 8.44
CA GLU A 286 6.45 -35.82 7.72
C GLU A 286 5.14 -35.11 8.07
N ALA A 287 4.97 -34.65 9.32
CA ALA A 287 3.79 -33.87 9.73
C ALA A 287 3.74 -32.51 9.01
N VAL A 288 4.86 -31.80 8.90
CA VAL A 288 4.95 -30.54 8.13
C VAL A 288 4.68 -30.80 6.64
N LEU A 289 5.29 -31.82 6.04
CA LEU A 289 5.05 -32.17 4.64
C LEU A 289 3.58 -32.55 4.38
N ALA A 290 2.95 -33.28 5.31
CA ALA A 290 1.54 -33.63 5.21
C ALA A 290 0.63 -32.40 5.35
N HIS A 291 1.00 -31.45 6.20
CA HIS A 291 0.33 -30.16 6.33
C HIS A 291 0.40 -29.38 5.02
N GLU A 292 1.60 -29.21 4.45
CA GLU A 292 1.80 -28.53 3.17
C GLU A 292 1.01 -29.21 2.04
N MET A 293 1.07 -30.53 1.94
CA MET A 293 0.28 -31.28 0.94
C MET A 293 -1.23 -31.14 1.15
N GLY A 294 -1.67 -30.89 2.39
CA GLY A 294 -3.03 -30.50 2.72
C GLY A 294 -3.47 -29.21 2.03
N HIS A 295 -2.57 -28.24 1.84
CA HIS A 295 -2.86 -27.03 1.07
C HIS A 295 -3.05 -27.29 -0.43
N LEU A 296 -2.33 -28.25 -1.01
CA LEU A 296 -2.58 -28.71 -2.39
C LEU A 296 -3.97 -29.35 -2.50
N LEU A 297 -4.32 -30.24 -1.56
CA LEU A 297 -5.61 -30.94 -1.55
C LEU A 297 -6.79 -29.98 -1.31
N GLY A 298 -6.64 -29.04 -0.38
CA GLY A 298 -7.62 -27.99 -0.09
C GLY A 298 -7.79 -26.96 -1.23
N GLY A 299 -6.93 -27.01 -2.24
CA GLY A 299 -6.90 -26.05 -3.35
C GLY A 299 -6.47 -24.65 -2.93
N ASP A 300 -5.75 -24.51 -1.81
CA ASP A 300 -5.21 -23.25 -1.33
C ASP A 300 -4.22 -22.65 -2.32
N THR A 301 -3.31 -23.47 -2.81
CA THR A 301 -2.24 -23.09 -3.73
C THR A 301 -2.79 -22.64 -5.08
N GLY A 302 -3.76 -23.36 -5.63
CA GLY A 302 -4.44 -23.00 -6.87
C GLY A 302 -5.31 -21.75 -6.74
N HIS A 303 -5.99 -21.57 -5.60
CA HIS A 303 -6.72 -20.34 -5.29
C HIS A 303 -5.75 -19.15 -5.15
N GLY A 304 -4.65 -19.34 -4.41
CA GLY A 304 -3.56 -18.38 -4.25
C GLY A 304 -2.94 -17.99 -5.58
N LYS A 305 -2.63 -18.94 -6.46
CA LYS A 305 -2.09 -18.72 -7.81
C LYS A 305 -2.96 -17.78 -8.64
N ARG A 306 -4.30 -17.92 -8.55
CA ARG A 306 -5.24 -17.08 -9.30
C ARG A 306 -5.45 -15.72 -8.66
N LEU A 307 -5.48 -15.67 -7.32
CA LEU A 307 -5.82 -14.48 -6.57
C LEU A 307 -4.63 -13.53 -6.38
N ALA A 308 -3.43 -14.05 -6.10
CA ALA A 308 -2.23 -13.26 -5.81
C ALA A 308 -1.91 -12.22 -6.90
N PRO A 309 -1.95 -12.52 -8.22
CA PRO A 309 -1.75 -11.52 -9.26
C PRO A 309 -2.79 -10.39 -9.21
N MET A 310 -4.03 -10.74 -8.88
CA MET A 310 -5.12 -9.78 -8.80
C MET A 310 -4.98 -8.87 -7.58
N LEU A 311 -4.51 -9.41 -6.44
CA LEU A 311 -4.21 -8.60 -5.25
C LEU A 311 -3.01 -7.69 -5.46
N ALA A 312 -1.94 -8.17 -6.11
CA ALA A 312 -0.77 -7.35 -6.42
C ALA A 312 -1.15 -6.15 -7.32
N ARG A 313 -1.97 -6.39 -8.35
CA ARG A 313 -2.53 -5.33 -9.21
C ARG A 313 -3.37 -4.33 -8.42
N PHE A 314 -4.18 -4.80 -7.49
CA PHE A 314 -4.99 -3.94 -6.63
C PHE A 314 -4.11 -3.08 -5.71
N GLY A 315 -3.05 -3.66 -5.12
CA GLY A 315 -2.08 -2.96 -4.28
C GLY A 315 -1.40 -1.81 -5.02
N GLN A 316 -0.86 -2.07 -6.21
CA GLN A 316 -0.24 -1.03 -7.04
C GLN A 316 -1.23 0.07 -7.46
N TYR A 317 -2.49 -0.28 -7.71
CA TYR A 317 -3.50 0.72 -7.99
C TYR A 317 -3.78 1.60 -6.77
N LEU A 318 -3.87 1.02 -5.57
CA LEU A 318 -3.98 1.81 -4.34
C LEU A 318 -2.79 2.74 -4.16
N GLU A 319 -1.57 2.25 -4.37
CA GLU A 319 -0.34 3.04 -4.27
C GLU A 319 -0.37 4.22 -5.26
N ALA A 320 -0.70 3.97 -6.53
CA ALA A 320 -0.83 5.02 -7.53
C ALA A 320 -1.93 6.06 -7.19
N LEU A 321 -3.05 5.62 -6.62
CA LEU A 321 -4.09 6.53 -6.12
C LEU A 321 -3.64 7.33 -4.89
N HIS A 322 -2.76 6.77 -4.05
CA HIS A 322 -2.22 7.45 -2.89
C HIS A 322 -1.22 8.53 -3.30
N GLU A 323 -0.28 8.18 -4.18
CA GLU A 323 0.73 9.07 -4.76
C GLU A 323 0.10 10.26 -5.49
N GLY A 324 -1.04 10.05 -6.16
CA GLY A 324 -1.71 11.10 -6.94
C GLY A 324 -2.26 12.27 -6.13
N GLY A 325 -2.38 12.16 -4.79
CA GLY A 325 -2.82 13.24 -3.89
C GLY A 325 -4.28 13.66 -4.04
N LEU A 326 -4.69 14.15 -5.22
CA LEU A 326 -6.06 14.52 -5.58
C LEU A 326 -7.00 13.30 -5.63
N THR A 327 -6.45 12.09 -5.79
CA THR A 327 -7.16 10.82 -5.83
C THR A 327 -7.38 10.17 -4.46
N ARG A 328 -7.00 10.85 -3.37
CA ARG A 328 -7.12 10.34 -1.98
C ARG A 328 -8.54 9.90 -1.58
N PRO A 329 -9.63 10.61 -1.92
CA PRO A 329 -10.98 10.15 -1.58
C PRO A 329 -11.29 8.77 -2.18
N VAL A 330 -10.86 8.54 -3.43
CA VAL A 330 -11.00 7.24 -4.11
C VAL A 330 -10.10 6.18 -3.46
N TYR A 331 -8.87 6.53 -3.12
CA TYR A 331 -7.95 5.65 -2.39
C TYR A 331 -8.60 5.09 -1.12
N TYR A 332 -9.15 5.95 -0.26
CA TYR A 332 -9.77 5.50 1.00
C TYR A 332 -11.01 4.62 0.79
N PHE A 333 -11.82 4.94 -0.21
CA PHE A 333 -12.96 4.10 -0.59
C PHE A 333 -12.50 2.71 -1.05
N MET A 334 -11.49 2.63 -1.91
CA MET A 334 -10.94 1.37 -2.40
C MET A 334 -10.18 0.60 -1.30
N LEU A 335 -9.52 1.29 -0.38
CA LEU A 335 -8.87 0.72 0.79
C LEU A 335 -9.89 0.05 1.73
N SER A 336 -11.07 0.66 1.89
CA SER A 336 -12.17 0.07 2.66
C SER A 336 -12.67 -1.25 2.04
N TYR A 337 -12.82 -1.29 0.71
CA TYR A 337 -13.14 -2.52 -0.01
C TYR A 337 -12.06 -3.60 0.17
N ARG A 338 -10.77 -3.20 0.12
CA ARG A 338 -9.64 -4.10 0.36
C ARG A 338 -9.68 -4.72 1.76
N GLY A 339 -9.94 -3.91 2.79
CA GLY A 339 -10.03 -4.40 4.17
C GLY A 339 -11.14 -5.44 4.37
N LEU A 340 -12.31 -5.26 3.73
CA LEU A 340 -13.39 -6.26 3.78
C LEU A 340 -12.96 -7.62 3.18
N PHE A 341 -12.24 -7.58 2.05
CA PHE A 341 -11.70 -8.78 1.43
C PHE A 341 -10.62 -9.46 2.26
N GLU A 342 -9.76 -8.67 2.92
CA GLU A 342 -8.71 -9.20 3.80
C GLU A 342 -9.29 -9.95 5.00
N LEU A 343 -10.39 -9.47 5.59
CA LEU A 343 -11.09 -10.19 6.66
C LEU A 343 -11.60 -11.56 6.20
N SER A 344 -12.17 -11.61 4.99
CA SER A 344 -12.63 -12.86 4.37
C SER A 344 -11.46 -13.81 4.10
N LEU A 345 -10.36 -13.31 3.53
CA LEU A 345 -9.14 -14.10 3.31
C LEU A 345 -8.55 -14.62 4.61
N GLY A 346 -8.54 -13.81 5.66
CA GLY A 346 -8.08 -14.20 6.99
C GLY A 346 -8.88 -15.37 7.55
N ARG A 347 -10.21 -15.31 7.46
CA ARG A 347 -11.09 -16.42 7.88
C ARG A 347 -10.82 -17.69 7.08
N SER A 348 -10.77 -17.60 5.74
CA SER A 348 -10.54 -18.76 4.87
C SER A 348 -9.18 -19.40 5.11
N ARG A 349 -8.14 -18.60 5.36
CA ARG A 349 -6.80 -19.08 5.74
C ARG A 349 -6.83 -19.82 7.07
N ARG A 350 -7.35 -19.22 8.14
CA ARG A 350 -7.48 -19.90 9.45
C ARG A 350 -8.19 -21.25 9.38
N THR A 351 -9.30 -21.31 8.65
CA THR A 351 -10.02 -22.58 8.47
C THR A 351 -9.19 -23.62 7.71
N SER A 352 -8.41 -23.19 6.71
CA SER A 352 -7.53 -24.10 5.98
C SER A 352 -6.40 -24.62 6.84
N GLU A 353 -5.73 -23.75 7.58
CA GLU A 353 -4.63 -24.11 8.50
C GLU A 353 -5.07 -25.19 9.49
N LEU A 354 -6.22 -24.99 10.15
CA LEU A 354 -6.76 -25.97 11.09
C LEU A 354 -7.17 -27.28 10.41
N ALA A 355 -7.63 -27.24 9.15
CA ALA A 355 -7.95 -28.44 8.39
C ALA A 355 -6.68 -29.20 7.98
N ALA A 356 -5.64 -28.50 7.53
CA ALA A 356 -4.33 -29.07 7.20
C ALA A 356 -3.65 -29.67 8.43
N ASP A 357 -3.75 -29.04 9.61
CA ASP A 357 -3.27 -29.60 10.89
C ASP A 357 -3.93 -30.93 11.24
N ARG A 358 -5.26 -31.02 11.10
CA ARG A 358 -5.99 -32.28 11.34
C ARG A 358 -5.60 -33.36 10.35
N LEU A 359 -5.42 -32.98 9.08
CA LEU A 359 -4.97 -33.90 8.04
C LEU A 359 -3.57 -34.44 8.37
N ALA A 360 -2.62 -33.57 8.70
CA ALA A 360 -1.27 -33.95 9.11
C ALA A 360 -1.28 -34.87 10.33
N ALA A 361 -2.08 -34.55 11.35
CA ALA A 361 -2.22 -35.36 12.55
C ALA A 361 -2.78 -36.76 12.26
N SER A 362 -3.65 -36.90 11.26
CA SER A 362 -4.19 -38.20 10.82
C SER A 362 -3.18 -39.05 10.04
N VAL A 363 -2.17 -38.42 9.42
CA VAL A 363 -1.07 -39.12 8.72
C VAL A 363 0.01 -39.56 9.71
N THR A 364 0.32 -38.71 10.69
CA THR A 364 1.41 -38.87 11.66
C THR A 364 0.88 -39.04 13.08
N SER A 365 0.78 -37.97 13.87
CA SER A 365 0.10 -37.89 15.15
C SER A 365 -0.10 -36.42 15.56
N GLY A 366 -1.00 -36.15 16.50
CA GLY A 366 -1.16 -34.79 17.06
C GLY A 366 0.11 -34.27 17.74
N ARG A 367 0.89 -35.18 18.35
CA ARG A 367 2.19 -34.84 18.96
C ARG A 367 3.23 -34.43 17.91
N ASP A 368 3.34 -35.16 16.81
CA ASP A 368 4.27 -34.84 15.71
C ASP A 368 3.96 -33.45 15.11
N VAL A 369 2.67 -33.12 14.95
CA VAL A 369 2.23 -31.77 14.51
C VAL A 369 2.55 -30.71 15.57
N ALA A 370 2.22 -30.95 16.84
CA ALA A 370 2.50 -29.99 17.91
C ALA A 370 4.00 -29.67 18.03
N HIS A 371 4.84 -30.70 18.00
CA HIS A 371 6.29 -30.56 18.08
C HIS A 371 6.83 -29.76 16.89
N SER A 372 6.43 -30.11 15.67
CA SER A 372 6.89 -29.42 14.47
C SER A 372 6.46 -27.95 14.46
N LEU A 373 5.23 -27.62 14.86
CA LEU A 373 4.76 -26.23 14.96
C LEU A 373 5.62 -25.38 15.90
N VAL A 374 5.93 -25.92 17.08
CA VAL A 374 6.75 -25.21 18.08
C VAL A 374 8.19 -25.08 17.60
N LYS A 375 8.79 -26.14 17.05
CA LYS A 375 10.17 -26.13 16.53
C LYS A 375 10.34 -25.14 15.37
N VAL A 376 9.43 -25.18 14.39
CA VAL A 376 9.44 -24.25 13.24
C VAL A 376 9.22 -22.81 13.71
N GLY A 377 8.23 -22.59 14.58
CA GLY A 377 7.94 -21.26 15.13
C GLY A 377 9.09 -20.69 15.94
N ALA A 378 9.68 -21.47 16.85
CA ALA A 378 10.82 -21.06 17.65
C ALA A 378 12.05 -20.74 16.78
N TYR A 379 12.36 -21.58 15.78
CA TYR A 379 13.47 -21.34 14.88
C TYR A 379 13.29 -20.07 14.06
N ALA A 380 12.12 -19.86 13.47
CA ALA A 380 11.82 -18.66 12.69
C ALA A 380 11.96 -17.38 13.54
N ASN A 381 11.36 -17.34 14.73
CA ASN A 381 11.46 -16.20 15.62
C ASN A 381 12.90 -15.96 16.10
N PHE A 382 13.65 -17.01 16.42
CA PHE A 382 15.03 -16.86 16.85
C PHE A 382 15.93 -16.34 15.73
N ARG A 383 15.76 -16.88 14.51
CA ARG A 383 16.47 -16.39 13.33
C ARG A 383 16.16 -14.91 13.08
N ASP A 384 14.89 -14.51 13.12
CA ASP A 384 14.49 -13.11 12.95
C ASP A 384 15.13 -12.20 14.01
N ARG A 385 15.23 -12.67 15.27
CA ARG A 385 15.94 -11.94 16.33
C ARG A 385 17.42 -11.79 16.05
N VAL A 386 18.09 -12.84 15.60
CA VAL A 386 19.52 -12.80 15.25
C VAL A 386 19.75 -11.83 14.08
N GLU A 387 18.93 -11.91 13.04
CA GLU A 387 18.99 -11.03 11.87
C GLU A 387 18.73 -9.56 12.28
N ALA A 388 17.66 -9.29 13.03
CA ALA A 388 17.34 -7.94 13.51
C ALA A 388 18.44 -7.38 14.43
N ALA A 389 18.96 -8.20 15.35
CA ALA A 389 20.03 -7.78 16.25
C ALA A 389 21.32 -7.47 15.50
N LEU A 390 21.65 -8.19 14.42
CA LEU A 390 22.80 -7.87 13.58
C LEU A 390 22.55 -6.62 12.73
N PHE A 391 21.36 -6.51 12.13
CA PHE A 391 21.02 -5.40 11.25
C PHE A 391 20.89 -4.08 12.01
N ASN A 392 20.51 -4.10 13.28
CA ASN A 392 20.33 -2.89 14.10
C ASN A 392 21.62 -2.35 14.73
N ARG A 393 22.75 -3.08 14.68
CA ARG A 393 24.02 -2.55 15.18
C ARG A 393 24.59 -1.51 14.22
N ASP A 394 24.97 -0.36 14.74
CA ASP A 394 25.61 0.71 13.98
C ASP A 394 27.12 0.46 13.77
N GLU A 395 27.49 -0.78 13.49
CA GLU A 395 28.88 -1.20 13.28
C GLU A 395 28.98 -2.08 12.04
N GLN A 396 30.11 -1.96 11.33
CA GLN A 396 30.45 -2.91 10.27
C GLN A 396 30.83 -4.26 10.89
N HIS A 397 30.12 -5.31 10.49
CA HIS A 397 30.41 -6.66 10.95
C HIS A 397 31.60 -7.24 10.16
N GLN A 398 32.67 -7.62 10.85
CA GLN A 398 33.77 -8.39 10.23
C GLN A 398 33.32 -9.76 9.73
N SER A 399 32.36 -10.37 10.44
CA SER A 399 31.68 -11.60 10.02
C SER A 399 30.24 -11.60 10.52
N VAL A 400 29.31 -11.76 9.57
CA VAL A 400 27.87 -11.87 9.82
C VAL A 400 27.57 -13.23 10.45
N ALA A 401 27.95 -14.33 9.79
CA ALA A 401 27.85 -15.72 10.30
C ALA A 401 26.51 -16.03 10.98
N ILE A 402 25.39 -15.63 10.35
CA ILE A 402 24.03 -15.84 10.85
C ILE A 402 23.79 -17.32 11.09
N ALA A 403 24.17 -18.19 10.15
CA ALA A 403 23.95 -19.63 10.26
C ALA A 403 24.55 -20.21 11.56
N GLN A 404 25.80 -19.82 11.87
CA GLN A 404 26.52 -20.28 13.06
C GLN A 404 25.93 -19.68 14.34
N ARG A 405 25.56 -18.39 14.32
CA ARG A 405 24.92 -17.73 15.47
C ARG A 405 23.58 -18.35 15.82
N VAL A 406 22.78 -18.66 14.80
CA VAL A 406 21.51 -19.36 14.97
C VAL A 406 21.76 -20.75 15.54
N ALA A 407 22.67 -21.53 14.96
CA ALA A 407 22.97 -22.88 15.44
C ALA A 407 23.48 -22.92 16.90
N HIS A 408 24.38 -22.03 17.29
CA HIS A 408 24.96 -22.01 18.64
C HIS A 408 24.04 -21.36 19.69
N GLY A 409 23.30 -20.32 19.32
CA GLY A 409 22.47 -19.56 20.25
C GLY A 409 21.07 -20.17 20.50
N PHE A 410 20.63 -21.12 19.67
CA PHE A 410 19.26 -21.63 19.74
C PHE A 410 18.95 -22.34 21.06
N ALA A 411 19.91 -23.11 21.61
CA ALA A 411 19.70 -23.83 22.87
C ALA A 411 19.55 -22.89 24.07
N GLU A 412 20.29 -21.78 24.09
CA GLU A 412 20.15 -20.73 25.11
C GLU A 412 18.81 -20.01 24.97
N TYR A 413 18.42 -19.66 23.74
CA TYR A 413 17.13 -19.07 23.45
C TYR A 413 15.96 -19.97 23.89
N ALA A 414 16.03 -21.27 23.64
CA ALA A 414 15.00 -22.24 24.01
C ALA A 414 14.75 -22.32 25.53
N GLN A 415 15.71 -21.89 26.35
CA GLN A 415 15.61 -21.85 27.81
C GLN A 415 15.32 -20.44 28.35
N SER A 416 15.19 -19.44 27.47
CA SER A 416 15.00 -18.04 27.85
C SER A 416 13.53 -17.64 27.97
N GLU A 417 13.23 -16.58 28.73
CA GLU A 417 11.89 -15.98 28.78
C GLU A 417 11.44 -15.41 27.42
N ALA A 418 12.38 -15.11 26.52
CA ALA A 418 12.08 -14.61 25.19
C ALA A 418 11.27 -15.62 24.35
N LEU A 419 11.51 -16.92 24.55
CA LEU A 419 10.75 -17.98 23.88
C LEU A 419 9.25 -17.87 24.19
N GLN A 420 8.90 -17.63 25.46
CA GLN A 420 7.50 -17.53 25.87
C GLN A 420 6.81 -16.35 25.19
N GLY A 421 7.48 -15.19 25.16
CA GLY A 421 7.01 -14.00 24.46
C GLY A 421 6.79 -14.25 22.96
N ASP A 422 7.71 -14.96 22.31
CA ASP A 422 7.65 -15.25 20.88
C ASP A 422 6.61 -16.30 20.52
N LEU A 423 6.46 -17.37 21.31
CA LEU A 423 5.48 -18.42 21.03
C LEU A 423 4.05 -17.98 21.36
N HIS A 424 3.84 -17.21 22.43
CA HIS A 424 2.54 -16.60 22.74
C HIS A 424 2.22 -15.41 21.83
N GLY A 425 3.25 -14.69 21.40
CA GLY A 425 3.19 -13.50 20.57
C GLY A 425 3.41 -13.74 19.08
N SER A 426 3.49 -15.00 18.61
CA SER A 426 3.68 -15.39 17.20
C SER A 426 2.43 -15.11 16.36
N VAL A 427 2.10 -13.82 16.32
CA VAL A 427 1.71 -13.08 15.14
C VAL A 427 3.04 -12.76 14.47
N THR A 428 3.39 -13.47 13.39
CA THR A 428 4.47 -12.99 12.53
C THR A 428 4.08 -11.56 12.16
N PRO A 429 4.97 -10.55 12.26
CA PRO A 429 4.61 -9.16 11.99
C PRO A 429 4.48 -8.91 10.48
N HIS A 430 3.70 -9.74 9.77
CA HIS A 430 3.18 -9.42 8.47
C HIS A 430 1.83 -8.70 8.65
N PRO A 431 1.57 -7.58 7.97
CA PRO A 431 0.30 -6.84 8.05
C PRO A 431 -0.95 -7.68 7.71
N PHE A 432 -0.75 -8.89 7.21
CA PHE A 432 -1.78 -9.83 6.77
C PHE A 432 -1.65 -11.22 7.40
N ASP A 433 -0.91 -11.36 8.50
CA ASP A 433 -0.78 -12.64 9.18
C ASP A 433 -2.17 -13.14 9.63
N SER A 434 -2.57 -14.23 9.00
CA SER A 434 -3.88 -14.83 9.04
C SER A 434 -3.82 -16.23 9.66
N HIS A 435 -2.68 -16.64 10.24
CA HIS A 435 -2.57 -17.94 10.88
C HIS A 435 -3.36 -17.95 12.21
N PRO A 436 -3.99 -19.08 12.57
CA PRO A 436 -4.54 -19.25 13.91
C PRO A 436 -3.40 -19.18 14.95
N PRO A 437 -3.67 -18.67 16.16
CA PRO A 437 -2.66 -18.66 17.22
C PRO A 437 -2.20 -20.10 17.53
N LEU A 438 -0.95 -20.25 17.93
CA LEU A 438 -0.34 -21.57 18.23
C LEU A 438 -1.23 -22.40 19.18
N SER A 439 -1.77 -21.78 20.22
CA SER A 439 -2.68 -22.45 21.17
C SER A 439 -3.91 -23.08 20.51
N ALA A 440 -4.53 -22.39 19.55
CA ALA A 440 -5.68 -22.92 18.81
C ALA A 440 -5.28 -24.08 17.89
N ARG A 441 -4.07 -24.04 17.31
CA ARG A 441 -3.56 -25.14 16.48
C ARG A 441 -3.23 -26.39 17.32
N LEU A 442 -2.62 -26.21 18.48
CA LEU A 442 -2.34 -27.30 19.43
C LEU A 442 -3.62 -27.96 19.93
N GLU A 443 -4.61 -27.17 20.34
CA GLU A 443 -5.92 -27.68 20.76
C GLU A 443 -6.62 -28.44 19.62
N ASN A 444 -6.52 -27.91 18.39
CA ASN A 444 -7.13 -28.51 17.21
C ASN A 444 -6.58 -29.90 16.85
N VAL A 445 -5.35 -30.22 17.28
CA VAL A 445 -4.75 -31.56 17.17
C VAL A 445 -4.76 -32.36 18.48
N GLY A 446 -5.47 -31.85 19.50
CA GLY A 446 -5.67 -32.53 20.77
C GLY A 446 -4.46 -32.53 21.71
N VAL A 447 -3.53 -31.60 21.53
CA VAL A 447 -2.31 -31.50 22.35
C VAL A 447 -2.35 -30.26 23.23
N LYS A 448 -1.86 -30.40 24.47
CA LYS A 448 -1.60 -29.30 25.39
C LYS A 448 -0.14 -29.40 25.81
N LEU A 449 0.61 -28.32 25.66
CA LEU A 449 2.01 -28.21 26.07
C LEU A 449 2.13 -27.05 27.05
N SER A 450 2.83 -27.27 28.16
CA SER A 450 3.27 -26.16 29.02
C SER A 450 4.48 -25.46 28.40
N PRO A 451 4.79 -24.20 28.78
CA PRO A 451 6.00 -23.52 28.34
C PRO A 451 7.29 -24.30 28.63
N ASP A 452 7.33 -25.00 29.77
CA ASP A 452 8.49 -25.82 30.16
C ASP A 452 8.63 -27.04 29.24
N ASP A 453 7.53 -27.70 28.89
CA ASP A 453 7.53 -28.81 27.93
C ASP A 453 8.03 -28.34 26.55
N MET A 454 7.64 -27.14 26.12
CA MET A 454 8.08 -26.55 24.86
C MET A 454 9.59 -26.30 24.87
N GLY A 455 10.12 -25.66 25.93
CA GLY A 455 11.54 -25.39 26.05
C GLY A 455 12.39 -26.66 26.09
N GLN A 456 11.96 -27.67 26.85
CA GLN A 456 12.64 -28.97 26.91
C GLN A 456 12.65 -29.66 25.53
N MET A 457 11.52 -29.68 24.83
CA MET A 457 11.39 -30.30 23.51
C MET A 457 12.26 -29.64 22.45
N LEU A 458 12.54 -28.33 22.54
CA LEU A 458 13.40 -27.62 21.59
C LEU A 458 14.88 -27.97 21.71
N VAL A 459 15.33 -28.45 22.88
CA VAL A 459 16.73 -28.83 23.13
C VAL A 459 16.97 -30.35 23.04
N GLU A 460 15.91 -31.14 22.82
CA GLU A 460 16.06 -32.57 22.57
C GLU A 460 16.83 -32.83 21.27
N PRO A 461 17.88 -33.68 21.30
CA PRO A 461 18.68 -33.94 20.11
C PRO A 461 17.86 -34.72 19.07
N VAL A 462 17.94 -34.28 17.81
CA VAL A 462 17.34 -35.00 16.68
C VAL A 462 18.15 -36.26 16.41
N THR A 463 17.49 -37.41 16.47
CA THR A 463 18.08 -38.73 16.29
C THR A 463 18.02 -39.22 14.84
N SER A 464 17.01 -38.80 14.08
CA SER A 464 16.89 -39.11 12.66
C SER A 464 16.21 -37.99 11.91
N SER A 465 16.92 -37.42 10.92
CA SER A 465 16.41 -36.33 10.09
C SER A 465 16.21 -36.75 8.63
N TRP A 466 15.32 -36.03 7.92
CA TRP A 466 15.26 -36.10 6.45
C TRP A 466 16.40 -35.32 5.76
N ALA A 467 17.16 -34.49 6.48
CA ALA A 467 18.36 -33.85 5.95
C ALA A 467 19.42 -34.89 5.53
N GLU A 468 19.46 -36.04 6.22
CA GLU A 468 20.34 -37.17 5.90
C GLU A 468 19.98 -37.88 4.57
N ALA A 469 18.78 -37.63 4.03
CA ALA A 469 18.34 -38.24 2.77
C ALA A 469 18.90 -37.54 1.52
N PHE A 470 19.60 -36.41 1.69
CA PHE A 470 20.24 -35.66 0.63
C PHE A 470 21.70 -36.12 0.45
N GLU A 471 22.16 -36.19 -0.79
CA GLU A 471 23.56 -36.51 -1.11
C GLU A 471 24.54 -35.43 -0.61
N ASP A 472 24.15 -34.14 -0.67
CA ASP A 472 24.99 -32.98 -0.32
C ASP A 472 24.18 -31.88 0.41
N ALA A 473 23.47 -32.20 1.51
CA ALA A 473 22.74 -31.18 2.27
C ALA A 473 23.65 -30.06 2.79
N ASP A 474 24.82 -30.41 3.36
CA ASP A 474 25.77 -29.46 3.92
C ASP A 474 26.29 -28.49 2.86
N GLY A 475 26.62 -28.99 1.66
CA GLY A 475 27.10 -28.15 0.56
C GLY A 475 26.02 -27.23 0.02
N ILE A 476 24.77 -27.68 -0.09
CA ILE A 476 23.64 -26.83 -0.50
C ILE A 476 23.46 -25.68 0.50
N GLU A 477 23.41 -25.99 1.80
CA GLU A 477 23.27 -24.97 2.85
C GLU A 477 24.44 -23.98 2.87
N ALA A 478 25.68 -24.47 2.76
CA ALA A 478 26.85 -23.60 2.76
C ALA A 478 26.82 -22.59 1.60
N ARG A 479 26.41 -23.02 0.41
CA ARG A 479 26.25 -22.14 -0.77
C ARG A 479 25.17 -21.10 -0.55
N LEU A 480 23.99 -21.52 -0.07
CA LEU A 480 22.84 -20.64 0.13
C LEU A 480 23.08 -19.65 1.28
N TRP A 481 23.62 -20.09 2.42
CA TRP A 481 24.00 -19.21 3.52
C TRP A 481 25.08 -18.23 3.11
N GLY A 482 26.09 -18.66 2.35
CA GLY A 482 27.13 -17.75 1.83
C GLY A 482 26.56 -16.65 0.93
N ALA A 483 25.61 -16.99 0.05
CA ALA A 483 24.93 -16.02 -0.79
C ALA A 483 24.07 -15.06 0.05
N TYR A 484 23.30 -15.60 1.00
CA TYR A 484 22.43 -14.84 1.89
C TYR A 484 23.22 -13.86 2.76
N GLU A 485 24.24 -14.32 3.47
CA GLU A 485 25.07 -13.48 4.34
C GLU A 485 25.83 -12.40 3.56
N SER A 486 26.26 -12.70 2.33
CA SER A 486 26.87 -11.70 1.44
C SER A 486 25.89 -10.58 1.08
N ARG A 487 24.63 -10.91 0.76
CA ARG A 487 23.60 -9.89 0.50
C ARG A 487 23.20 -9.14 1.76
N PHE A 488 23.05 -9.83 2.89
CA PHE A 488 22.77 -9.22 4.18
C PHE A 488 23.85 -8.18 4.52
N SER A 489 25.13 -8.55 4.39
CA SER A 489 26.26 -7.65 4.60
C SER A 489 26.19 -6.43 3.67
N LYS A 490 25.93 -6.61 2.37
CA LYS A 490 25.79 -5.49 1.42
C LYS A 490 24.63 -4.56 1.78
N ALA A 491 23.48 -5.12 2.15
CA ALA A 491 22.30 -4.34 2.53
C ALA A 491 22.56 -3.55 3.83
N HIS A 492 23.21 -4.18 4.81
CA HIS A 492 23.65 -3.52 6.05
C HIS A 492 24.65 -2.40 5.77
N ASP A 493 25.65 -2.63 4.90
CA ASP A 493 26.66 -1.64 4.52
C ASP A 493 26.04 -0.38 3.91
N VAL A 494 25.04 -0.56 3.03
CA VAL A 494 24.23 0.54 2.49
C VAL A 494 23.43 1.22 3.61
N ALA A 495 22.77 0.47 4.49
CA ALA A 495 21.99 1.04 5.58
C ALA A 495 22.82 1.92 6.51
N LEU A 496 24.05 1.49 6.85
CA LEU A 496 25.00 2.28 7.65
C LEU A 496 25.30 3.65 7.01
N ALA A 497 25.43 3.72 5.68
CA ALA A 497 25.65 4.99 4.99
C ALA A 497 24.50 5.99 5.17
N TYR A 498 23.27 5.49 5.39
CA TYR A 498 22.11 6.32 5.72
C TYR A 498 21.99 6.64 7.21
N ARG A 499 22.44 5.74 8.11
CA ARG A 499 22.31 5.91 9.56
C ARG A 499 23.37 6.79 10.17
N TYR A 500 24.63 6.62 9.76
CA TYR A 500 25.76 7.31 10.39
C TYR A 500 25.59 8.82 10.44
N ALA A 501 25.89 9.42 11.58
CA ALA A 501 26.22 10.84 11.66
C ALA A 501 27.71 10.90 11.99
N PRO A 502 28.57 11.01 10.96
CA PRO A 502 29.99 10.70 11.09
C PRO A 502 30.66 11.42 12.28
N SER A 503 31.10 10.65 13.25
CA SER A 503 31.82 11.10 14.45
C SER A 503 33.33 10.91 14.33
N ASN A 504 33.76 10.03 13.42
CA ASN A 504 35.15 9.69 13.15
C ASN A 504 35.42 9.61 11.64
N ASP A 505 36.69 9.48 11.26
CA ASP A 505 37.11 9.45 9.85
C ASP A 505 36.67 8.18 9.12
N GLU A 506 36.49 7.05 9.82
CA GLU A 506 36.03 5.79 9.22
C GLU A 506 34.57 5.88 8.79
N GLU A 507 33.70 6.36 9.67
CA GLU A 507 32.28 6.63 9.36
C GLU A 507 32.14 7.67 8.24
N ARG A 508 33.00 8.71 8.24
CA ARG A 508 33.01 9.71 7.16
C ARG A 508 33.36 9.07 5.83
N ALA A 509 34.46 8.32 5.78
CA ALA A 509 34.89 7.62 4.57
C ALA A 509 33.82 6.61 4.08
N HIS A 510 33.11 5.97 5.01
CA HIS A 510 32.00 5.08 4.69
C HIS A 510 30.85 5.82 4.02
N VAL A 511 30.41 6.94 4.60
CA VAL A 511 29.34 7.77 4.04
C VAL A 511 29.75 8.34 2.69
N GLU A 512 30.96 8.86 2.55
CA GLU A 512 31.47 9.42 1.29
C GLU A 512 31.62 8.38 0.18
N ARG A 513 31.78 7.09 0.50
CA ARG A 513 31.75 6.00 -0.50
C ARG A 513 30.40 5.93 -1.23
N TYR A 514 29.30 6.18 -0.52
CA TYR A 514 27.93 6.14 -1.05
C TYR A 514 27.39 7.51 -1.45
N PHE A 515 27.90 8.57 -0.82
CA PHE A 515 27.51 9.96 -1.01
C PHE A 515 28.76 10.83 -1.27
N PRO A 516 29.47 10.58 -2.40
CA PRO A 516 30.72 11.27 -2.70
C PRO A 516 30.50 12.76 -2.95
N PRO A 517 31.44 13.65 -2.62
CA PRO A 517 31.33 15.07 -2.97
C PRO A 517 31.07 15.26 -4.48
N MET A 518 29.97 15.94 -4.81
CA MET A 518 29.57 16.23 -6.18
C MET A 518 29.75 17.70 -6.49
N THR A 519 30.18 18.01 -7.71
CA THR A 519 30.34 19.37 -8.20
C THR A 519 29.58 19.53 -9.51
N PHE A 520 28.73 20.55 -9.59
CA PHE A 520 27.86 20.82 -10.72
C PHE A 520 28.32 22.10 -11.42
N GLU A 521 28.73 21.94 -12.68
CA GLU A 521 29.27 23.03 -13.49
C GLU A 521 28.20 24.02 -13.95
N ALA A 522 28.58 25.30 -13.97
CA ALA A 522 27.78 26.39 -14.48
C ALA A 522 27.86 26.53 -16.01
N LYS A 523 26.84 27.16 -16.60
CA LYS A 523 26.84 27.68 -17.97
C LYS A 523 27.52 29.05 -18.09
N GLU A 524 27.56 29.79 -16.98
CA GLU A 524 28.17 31.13 -16.85
C GLU A 524 29.31 31.05 -15.82
N GLU A 525 30.41 31.81 -15.99
CA GLU A 525 31.51 31.81 -15.01
C GLU A 525 31.02 32.28 -13.63
N GLY A 526 31.46 31.59 -12.56
CA GLY A 526 31.16 31.95 -11.15
C GLY A 526 29.86 31.38 -10.56
N HIS A 527 29.41 30.18 -11.00
CA HIS A 527 28.16 29.54 -10.56
C HIS A 527 28.28 28.06 -10.23
N GLU A 528 29.41 27.65 -9.69
CA GLU A 528 29.60 26.25 -9.31
C GLU A 528 28.77 25.91 -8.06
N VAL A 529 28.10 24.75 -8.10
CA VAL A 529 27.40 24.20 -6.93
C VAL A 529 28.13 22.95 -6.47
N ARG A 530 28.59 22.94 -5.22
CA ARG A 530 29.21 21.79 -4.56
C ARG A 530 28.24 21.20 -3.54
N LEU A 531 28.07 19.89 -3.58
CA LEU A 531 27.20 19.14 -2.69
C LEU A 531 28.01 18.04 -2.01
N THR A 532 27.97 18.02 -0.68
CA THR A 532 28.54 16.95 0.15
C THR A 532 27.43 16.30 0.98
N PHE A 533 27.73 15.22 1.69
CA PHE A 533 26.76 14.58 2.59
C PHE A 533 26.29 15.49 3.73
N ALA A 534 27.02 16.58 4.03
CA ALA A 534 26.75 17.48 5.16
C ALA A 534 26.21 18.85 4.72
N GLU A 535 26.63 19.35 3.55
CA GLU A 535 26.37 20.73 3.14
C GLU A 535 26.22 20.89 1.63
N VAL A 536 25.54 21.97 1.25
CA VAL A 536 25.48 22.46 -0.14
C VAL A 536 26.04 23.88 -0.19
N HIS A 537 26.89 24.14 -1.16
CA HIS A 537 27.50 25.45 -1.37
C HIS A 537 27.32 25.88 -2.82
N CYS A 538 26.82 27.10 -3.02
CA CYS A 538 26.86 27.79 -4.30
C CYS A 538 27.93 28.88 -4.19
N GLU A 539 28.75 29.06 -5.21
CA GLU A 539 29.82 30.07 -5.23
C GLU A 539 29.32 31.51 -5.00
N GLU A 540 28.04 31.80 -5.33
CA GLU A 540 27.39 33.09 -5.02
C GLU A 540 27.17 33.33 -3.51
N TRP A 541 27.20 32.27 -2.69
CA TRP A 541 26.86 32.34 -1.27
C TRP A 541 28.10 32.64 -0.43
N ALA A 542 27.94 33.50 0.58
CA ALA A 542 29.04 33.82 1.50
C ALA A 542 29.48 32.63 2.38
N ALA A 543 28.60 31.65 2.60
CA ALA A 543 28.85 30.47 3.41
C ALA A 543 28.12 29.24 2.84
N PRO A 544 28.62 28.01 3.06
CA PRO A 544 27.89 26.79 2.78
C PRO A 544 26.64 26.70 3.67
N VAL A 545 25.62 25.99 3.18
CA VAL A 545 24.37 25.73 3.89
C VAL A 545 24.39 24.27 4.33
N HIS A 546 24.32 24.03 5.63
CA HIS A 546 24.26 22.68 6.15
C HIS A 546 22.88 22.06 5.90
N LEU A 547 22.86 20.77 5.52
CA LEU A 547 21.61 20.06 5.21
C LEU A 547 20.69 19.92 6.44
N ASN A 548 21.24 20.02 7.65
CA ASN A 548 20.46 20.01 8.91
C ASN A 548 19.62 21.28 9.14
N GLU A 549 20.00 22.39 8.50
CA GLU A 549 19.29 23.65 8.56
C GLU A 549 18.11 23.67 7.59
N VAL A 550 18.10 22.82 6.55
CA VAL A 550 17.07 22.82 5.51
C VAL A 550 15.77 22.20 6.02
N THR A 551 14.74 23.03 6.23
CA THR A 551 13.38 22.60 6.59
C THR A 551 12.62 22.09 5.38
N THR A 552 12.53 22.94 4.36
CA THR A 552 11.76 22.70 3.15
C THR A 552 12.63 23.05 1.95
N ALA A 553 12.57 22.20 0.93
CA ALA A 553 13.18 22.43 -0.36
C ALA A 553 12.10 22.34 -1.45
N THR A 554 11.92 23.40 -2.22
CA THR A 554 10.89 23.48 -3.27
C THR A 554 11.45 24.08 -4.54
N THR A 555 10.93 23.63 -5.69
CA THR A 555 11.23 24.27 -6.97
C THR A 555 10.18 25.34 -7.29
N GLU A 556 10.62 26.54 -7.63
CA GLU A 556 9.76 27.67 -8.01
C GLU A 556 10.24 28.28 -9.33
N ASP A 557 9.30 28.68 -10.19
CA ASP A 557 9.58 29.45 -11.39
C ASP A 557 9.46 30.95 -11.11
N ARG A 558 10.52 31.72 -11.38
CA ARG A 558 10.55 33.19 -11.24
C ARG A 558 11.17 33.81 -12.48
N MET A 559 10.46 34.77 -13.09
CA MET A 559 10.95 35.53 -14.25
C MET A 559 11.54 34.61 -15.35
N PHE A 560 10.81 33.56 -15.74
CA PHE A 560 11.21 32.56 -16.74
C PHE A 560 12.46 31.71 -16.39
N LYS A 561 12.92 31.75 -15.14
CA LYS A 561 14.01 30.92 -14.61
C LYS A 561 13.49 30.02 -13.48
N LYS A 562 13.97 28.79 -13.43
CA LYS A 562 13.64 27.82 -12.38
C LYS A 562 14.65 27.93 -11.24
N TYR A 563 14.19 27.91 -10.01
CA TYR A 563 15.00 27.98 -8.80
C TYR A 563 14.72 26.78 -7.89
N LEU A 564 15.74 26.32 -7.19
CA LEU A 564 15.60 25.48 -6.00
C LEU A 564 15.71 26.38 -4.77
N ASP A 565 14.62 26.51 -4.03
CA ASP A 565 14.54 27.30 -2.81
C ASP A 565 14.74 26.42 -1.60
N LEU A 566 15.66 26.84 -0.71
CA LEU A 566 15.90 26.19 0.57
C LEU A 566 15.45 27.13 1.69
N VAL A 567 14.53 26.66 2.53
CA VAL A 567 14.07 27.37 3.73
C VAL A 567 14.87 26.86 4.92
N LEU A 568 15.57 27.76 5.61
CA LEU A 568 16.46 27.40 6.71
C LEU A 568 15.79 27.53 8.09
N ASN A 569 16.18 26.66 9.01
CA ASN A 569 15.85 26.73 10.43
C ASN A 569 16.53 27.97 11.04
N GLY A 570 15.75 28.88 11.62
CA GLY A 570 16.28 30.05 12.34
C GLY A 570 15.47 30.34 13.59
N THR A 571 16.15 30.68 14.68
CA THR A 571 15.55 31.24 15.90
C THR A 571 15.44 32.76 15.75
N GLY A 572 14.22 33.29 15.61
CA GLY A 572 13.94 34.73 15.54
C GLY A 572 13.64 35.27 14.13
N ALA A 573 13.71 36.60 13.98
CA ALA A 573 13.22 37.39 12.84
C ALA A 573 13.94 37.17 11.48
N THR A 574 14.83 36.18 11.37
CA THR A 574 15.53 35.82 10.13
C THR A 574 15.36 34.34 9.83
N ARG A 575 14.19 33.96 9.31
CA ARG A 575 14.07 32.76 8.47
C ARG A 575 14.81 33.06 7.16
N GLY A 576 16.05 32.63 7.04
CA GLY A 576 16.82 32.76 5.80
C GLY A 576 16.23 31.89 4.70
N LYS A 577 15.98 32.48 3.53
CA LYS A 577 15.68 31.75 2.29
C LYS A 577 16.86 31.93 1.36
N VAL A 578 17.45 30.83 0.92
CA VAL A 578 18.51 30.81 -0.11
C VAL A 578 17.99 30.09 -1.34
N SER A 579 18.43 30.53 -2.52
CA SER A 579 17.94 29.98 -3.79
C SER A 579 19.13 29.62 -4.69
N ILE A 580 19.03 28.48 -5.36
CA ILE A 580 19.96 28.06 -6.43
C ILE A 580 19.26 28.26 -7.76
N CYS A 581 19.87 29.02 -8.68
CA CYS A 581 19.32 29.23 -10.02
C CYS A 581 19.63 28.03 -10.93
N LEU A 582 18.63 27.17 -11.15
CA LEU A 582 18.80 25.93 -11.90
C LEU A 582 19.11 26.16 -13.37
N ASN A 583 18.61 27.25 -13.96
CA ASN A 583 18.87 27.55 -15.39
C ASN A 583 20.35 27.87 -15.67
N LYS A 584 21.10 28.33 -14.66
CA LYS A 584 22.53 28.66 -14.77
C LYS A 584 23.43 27.42 -14.72
N LEU A 585 22.90 26.25 -14.38
CA LEU A 585 23.64 24.99 -14.36
C LEU A 585 23.57 24.28 -15.70
N LYS A 586 24.64 23.55 -16.05
CA LYS A 586 24.66 22.69 -17.26
C LYS A 586 23.64 21.56 -17.14
N ASP A 587 23.58 20.91 -15.99
CA ASP A 587 22.66 19.81 -15.69
C ASP A 587 21.92 20.06 -14.37
N SER A 588 20.74 20.65 -14.47
CA SER A 588 19.90 20.97 -13.31
C SER A 588 19.09 19.78 -12.81
N GLU A 589 18.81 18.80 -13.66
CA GLU A 589 18.08 17.60 -13.26
C GLU A 589 18.97 16.70 -12.40
N ALA A 590 20.25 16.55 -12.77
CA ALA A 590 21.22 15.83 -11.96
C ALA A 590 21.41 16.46 -10.57
N LEU A 591 21.49 17.80 -10.47
CA LEU A 591 21.55 18.48 -9.17
C LEU A 591 20.29 18.21 -8.35
N LEU A 592 19.10 18.32 -8.93
CA LEU A 592 17.85 18.09 -8.21
C LEU A 592 17.74 16.65 -7.69
N ALA A 593 18.12 15.68 -8.51
CA ALA A 593 18.15 14.27 -8.13
C ALA A 593 19.15 14.02 -6.99
N ALA A 594 20.39 14.52 -7.13
CA ALA A 594 21.42 14.39 -6.11
C ALA A 594 21.03 15.11 -4.81
N PHE A 595 20.58 16.36 -4.88
CA PHE A 595 20.16 17.13 -3.72
C PHE A 595 19.02 16.44 -2.96
N GLY A 596 18.02 15.92 -3.67
CA GLY A 596 16.93 15.14 -3.07
C GLY A 596 17.44 13.87 -2.37
N HIS A 597 18.36 13.14 -3.00
CA HIS A 597 18.96 11.94 -2.45
C HIS A 597 19.79 12.22 -1.19
N TYR A 598 20.63 13.26 -1.19
CA TYR A 598 21.50 13.65 -0.08
C TYR A 598 20.71 14.22 1.10
N LEU A 599 19.71 15.06 0.81
CA LEU A 599 18.79 15.57 1.83
C LEU A 599 17.95 14.43 2.44
N GLY A 600 17.51 13.47 1.61
CA GLY A 600 16.81 12.26 2.06
C GLY A 600 17.65 11.45 3.04
N ARG A 601 18.94 11.24 2.72
CA ARG A 601 19.89 10.60 3.63
C ARG A 601 20.07 11.37 4.93
N HIS A 602 20.24 12.69 4.88
CA HIS A 602 20.40 13.49 6.08
C HIS A 602 19.19 13.36 7.02
N ARG A 603 17.97 13.38 6.46
CA ARG A 603 16.73 13.18 7.21
C ARG A 603 16.65 11.79 7.84
N ALA A 604 17.01 10.75 7.08
CA ALA A 604 17.04 9.37 7.59
C ALA A 604 18.02 9.21 8.76
N SER A 605 19.23 9.76 8.65
CA SER A 605 20.22 9.76 9.73
C SER A 605 19.71 10.45 10.99
N LYS A 606 19.11 11.64 10.84
CA LYS A 606 18.53 12.40 11.96
C LYS A 606 17.37 11.65 12.64
N GLU A 607 16.50 11.03 11.86
CA GLU A 607 15.38 10.23 12.39
C GLU A 607 15.89 9.01 13.18
N HIS A 608 16.93 8.33 12.67
CA HIS A 608 17.59 7.22 13.36
C HIS A 608 18.19 7.64 14.70
N GLN A 609 18.93 8.76 14.74
CA GLN A 609 19.49 9.31 15.99
C GLN A 609 18.40 9.63 17.01
N GLN A 610 17.31 10.26 16.58
CA GLN A 610 16.19 10.60 17.46
C GLN A 610 15.48 9.34 17.98
N SER A 611 15.41 8.27 17.19
CA SER A 611 14.88 6.99 17.66
C SER A 611 15.80 6.37 18.71
N ALA A 612 17.11 6.34 18.44
CA ALA A 612 18.10 5.80 19.37
C ALA A 612 18.13 6.55 20.71
N GLU A 613 18.03 7.89 20.69
CA GLU A 613 17.91 8.71 21.90
C GLU A 613 16.64 8.43 22.70
N ARG A 614 15.52 8.15 22.02
CA ARG A 614 14.25 7.79 22.68
C ARG A 614 14.28 6.40 23.29
N ASP A 615 14.93 5.44 22.63
CA ASP A 615 15.03 4.06 23.11
C ASP A 615 16.01 3.95 24.31
N ALA A 616 16.95 4.91 24.43
CA ALA A 616 17.88 5.01 25.55
C ALA A 616 17.33 5.77 26.78
N ALA A 617 16.22 6.50 26.63
CA ALA A 617 15.58 7.32 27.67
C ALA A 617 14.41 6.58 28.34
#